data_AF-A0A0C1RKW9-F1
#
_entry.id   AF-A0A0C1RKW9-F1
#
_cell.length_a   1.000
_cell.length_b   1.000
_cell.length_c   1.000
_cell.angle_alpha   90.00
_cell.angle_beta   90.00
_cell.angle_gamma   90.00
#
_symmetry.space_group_name_H-M   'P 1'
#
loop_
_entity.id
_entity.type
_entity.pdbx_description
1 polymer ?
#
loop_
_entity_poly.entity_id
_entity_poly.type
_entity_poly.pdbx_seq_one_letter_code
_entity_poly.pdbx_strand_id
1 'polypeptide(L)'
;MTVNENKEAFIPYRRTDIIELCLQDGQLDAADVEKFKDFCQILSAYYHFRFHKTLEIIKDNYVPFNPSADVQSLTQPSFDRYDAMESKVVEAFHYILERANYIPLPESLSLIHI
;
A
#
# COMPACT_ATOMS: atom_id res chain seq x y z
N MET A 1 26.68 -15.23 -15.84
CA MET A 1 25.66 -14.39 -16.52
C MET A 1 24.31 -14.80 -15.94
N THR A 2 23.93 -14.26 -14.78
CA THR A 2 22.66 -14.59 -14.14
C THR A 2 21.54 -13.90 -14.91
N VAL A 3 20.63 -14.70 -15.46
CA VAL A 3 19.38 -14.24 -16.07
C VAL A 3 18.62 -13.44 -15.01
N ASN A 4 18.48 -12.13 -15.22
CA ASN A 4 17.69 -11.25 -14.37
C ASN A 4 16.22 -11.44 -14.77
N GLU A 5 15.56 -12.46 -14.23
CA GLU A 5 14.12 -12.62 -14.34
C GLU A 5 13.45 -11.46 -13.61
N ASN A 6 12.72 -10.62 -14.35
CA ASN A 6 12.03 -9.40 -13.93
C ASN A 6 11.66 -9.31 -12.44
N LYS A 7 12.49 -8.57 -11.68
CA LYS A 7 12.20 -8.04 -10.33
C LYS A 7 12.12 -6.52 -10.35
N GLU A 8 11.45 -5.94 -11.34
CA GLU A 8 11.66 -4.54 -11.77
C GLU A 8 11.36 -3.45 -10.71
N ALA A 9 10.83 -3.79 -9.53
CA ALA A 9 10.56 -2.82 -8.46
C ALA A 9 11.06 -3.23 -7.05
N PHE A 10 11.90 -4.28 -6.93
CA PHE A 10 12.45 -4.66 -5.62
C PHE A 10 13.79 -3.95 -5.35
N ILE A 11 13.82 -3.10 -4.32
CA ILE A 11 15.05 -2.47 -3.83
C ILE A 11 15.55 -3.27 -2.62
N PRO A 12 16.73 -3.95 -2.69
CA PRO A 12 17.21 -4.84 -1.64
C PRO A 12 17.87 -4.09 -0.47
N TYR A 13 17.31 -2.95 -0.07
CA TYR A 13 17.83 -2.11 1.00
C TYR A 13 16.70 -1.68 1.92
N ARG A 14 16.97 -1.56 3.23
CA ARG A 14 16.01 -0.95 4.14
C ARG A 14 15.90 0.54 3.79
N ARG A 15 14.75 1.15 4.07
CA ARG A 15 14.53 2.59 3.84
C ARG A 15 15.63 3.46 4.45
N THR A 16 16.08 3.15 5.66
CA THR A 16 17.16 3.89 6.34
C THR A 16 18.48 3.79 5.59
N ASP A 17 18.78 2.62 5.02
CA ASP A 17 20.00 2.40 4.26
C ASP A 17 19.95 3.13 2.91
N ILE A 18 18.78 3.21 2.27
CA ILE A 18 18.59 4.00 1.03
C ILE A 18 18.88 5.48 1.27
N ILE A 19 18.40 6.05 2.38
CA ILE A 19 18.66 7.45 2.73
C ILE A 19 20.16 7.67 2.92
N GLU A 20 20.83 6.78 3.64
CA GLU A 20 22.27 6.86 3.87
C GLU A 20 23.06 6.75 2.55
N LEU A 21 22.68 5.82 1.66
CA LEU A 21 23.28 5.70 0.33
C LEU A 21 23.15 7.00 -0.48
N CYS A 22 21.98 7.66 -0.44
CA CYS A 22 21.78 8.94 -1.10
C CYS A 22 22.67 10.05 -0.51
N LEU A 23 22.88 10.05 0.81
CA LEU A 23 23.77 11.02 1.47
C LEU A 23 25.24 10.79 1.12
N GLN A 24 25.65 9.52 0.97
CA GLN A 24 27.02 9.13 0.66
C GLN A 24 27.39 9.31 -0.82
N ASP A 25 26.42 9.45 -1.72
CA ASP A 25 26.65 9.63 -3.16
C ASP A 25 27.31 10.98 -3.52
N GLY A 26 27.45 11.88 -2.54
CA GLY A 26 28.23 13.12 -2.67
C GLY A 26 27.60 14.19 -3.56
N GLN A 27 26.34 14.00 -3.97
CA GLN A 27 25.59 14.94 -4.82
C GLN A 27 24.95 16.10 -4.05
N LEU A 28 24.97 16.05 -2.72
CA LEU A 28 24.37 17.06 -1.84
C LEU A 28 25.45 17.88 -1.16
N ASP A 29 25.29 19.20 -1.19
CA ASP A 29 26.09 20.12 -0.39
C ASP A 29 25.81 19.93 1.10
N ALA A 30 26.78 20.27 1.95
CA ALA A 30 26.67 20.13 3.40
C ALA A 30 25.43 20.86 3.99
N ALA A 31 25.01 21.97 3.37
CA ALA A 31 23.84 22.74 3.78
C ALA A 31 22.50 22.06 3.42
N ASP A 32 22.49 21.11 2.48
CA ASP A 32 21.29 20.43 1.99
C ASP A 32 21.13 19.02 2.58
N VAL A 33 22.16 18.46 3.21
CA VAL A 33 22.12 17.17 3.91
C VAL A 33 20.99 17.12 4.95
N GLU A 34 20.87 18.13 5.81
CA GLU A 34 19.81 18.15 6.82
C GLU A 34 18.43 18.36 6.20
N LYS A 35 18.31 19.22 5.17
CA LYS A 35 17.04 19.40 4.45
C LYS A 35 16.57 18.11 3.79
N PHE A 36 17.49 17.32 3.25
CA PHE A 36 17.18 16.02 2.66
C PHE A 36 16.68 15.03 3.72
N LYS A 37 17.31 14.98 4.90
CA LYS A 37 16.83 14.14 6.01
C LYS A 37 15.44 14.54 6.47
N ASP A 38 15.20 15.84 6.66
CA ASP A 38 13.89 16.38 7.02
C ASP A 38 12.83 16.03 5.96
N PHE A 39 13.18 16.17 4.68
CA PHE A 39 12.33 15.75 3.57
C PHE A 39 11.98 14.27 3.65
N CYS A 40 12.97 13.39 3.85
CA CYS A 40 12.72 11.95 3.99
C CYS A 40 11.82 11.61 5.18
N GLN A 41 11.95 12.33 6.30
CA GLN A 41 11.10 12.17 7.47
C GLN A 41 9.65 12.60 7.17
N ILE A 42 9.47 13.76 6.56
CA ILE A 42 8.14 14.27 6.14
C ILE A 42 7.49 13.29 5.15
N LEU A 43 8.26 12.81 4.17
CA LEU A 43 7.78 11.85 3.17
C LEU A 43 7.31 10.54 3.82
N SER A 44 8.09 10.02 4.78
CA SER A 44 7.70 8.83 5.54
C SER A 44 6.41 9.05 6.34
N ALA A 45 6.29 10.19 7.01
CA ALA A 45 5.09 10.53 7.79
C ALA A 45 3.85 10.67 6.88
N TYR A 46 4.02 11.30 5.72
CA TYR A 46 2.97 11.45 4.71
C TYR A 46 2.43 10.09 4.23
N TYR A 47 3.30 9.16 3.86
CA TYR A 47 2.86 7.83 3.44
C TYR A 47 2.26 7.02 4.59
N HIS A 48 2.81 7.12 5.80
CA HIS A 48 2.21 6.49 6.97
C HIS A 48 0.77 6.95 7.19
N PHE A 49 0.53 8.26 7.17
CA PHE A 49 -0.81 8.83 7.32
C PHE A 49 -1.76 8.37 6.21
N ARG A 50 -1.29 8.37 4.95
CA ARG A 50 -2.09 7.90 3.81
C ARG A 50 -2.48 6.44 3.93
N PHE A 51 -1.53 5.55 4.22
CA PHE A 51 -1.81 4.12 4.34
C PHE A 51 -2.63 3.79 5.57
N HIS A 52 -2.45 4.51 6.67
CA HIS A 52 -3.31 4.39 7.84
C HIS A 52 -4.77 4.75 7.48
N LYS A 53 -4.98 5.87 6.79
CA LYS A 53 -6.32 6.25 6.31
C LYS A 53 -6.93 5.18 5.41
N THR A 54 -6.16 4.61 4.48
CA THR A 54 -6.64 3.53 3.61
C THR A 54 -7.00 2.28 4.42
N LEU A 55 -6.19 1.91 5.41
CA LEU A 55 -6.48 0.78 6.30
C LEU A 55 -7.79 0.95 7.06
N GLU A 56 -8.04 2.14 7.61
CA GLU A 56 -9.29 2.42 8.32
C GLU A 56 -10.49 2.38 7.37
N ILE A 57 -10.36 2.89 6.13
CA ILE A 57 -11.41 2.74 5.10
C ILE A 57 -11.72 1.26 4.84
N ILE A 58 -10.71 0.41 4.72
CA ILE A 58 -10.92 -1.04 4.50
C ILE A 58 -11.64 -1.64 5.70
N LYS A 59 -11.18 -1.39 6.93
CA LYS A 59 -11.81 -1.94 8.13
C LYS A 59 -13.28 -1.53 8.25
N ASP A 60 -13.57 -0.25 8.10
CA ASP A 60 -14.92 0.30 8.27
C ASP A 60 -15.91 -0.25 7.23
N ASN A 61 -15.44 -0.51 6.01
CA ASN A 61 -16.29 -1.01 4.93
C ASN A 61 -16.29 -2.54 4.82
N TYR A 62 -15.33 -3.24 5.46
CA TYR A 62 -15.26 -4.70 5.44
C TYR A 62 -16.09 -5.38 6.54
N VAL A 63 -16.49 -4.66 7.60
CA VAL A 63 -17.32 -5.19 8.70
C VAL A 63 -18.46 -6.12 8.25
N PRO A 64 -19.35 -5.74 7.33
CA PRO A 64 -20.49 -6.58 6.95
C PRO A 64 -20.11 -7.86 6.18
N PHE A 65 -18.89 -7.94 5.65
CA PHE A 65 -18.38 -9.07 4.89
C PHE A 65 -17.47 -9.99 5.72
N ASN A 66 -17.10 -9.57 6.94
CA ASN A 66 -16.19 -10.33 7.80
C ASN A 66 -16.93 -11.52 8.44
N PRO A 67 -16.65 -12.78 8.04
CA PRO A 67 -17.32 -13.95 8.62
C PRO A 67 -16.92 -14.21 10.07
N SER A 68 -15.81 -13.62 10.53
CA SER A 68 -15.28 -13.70 11.89
C SER A 68 -15.46 -12.36 12.62
N ALA A 69 -16.54 -11.63 12.31
CA ALA A 69 -16.83 -10.38 12.99
C ALA A 69 -17.22 -10.65 14.46
N ASP A 70 -16.31 -10.35 15.38
CA ASP A 70 -16.59 -10.39 16.82
C ASP A 70 -17.31 -9.12 17.33
N VAL A 71 -17.53 -8.14 16.44
CA VAL A 71 -18.15 -6.85 16.74
C VAL A 71 -19.59 -6.80 16.23
N GLN A 72 -20.50 -6.32 17.08
CA GLN A 72 -21.90 -6.15 16.71
C GLN A 72 -22.11 -4.81 15.99
N SER A 73 -22.68 -4.86 14.80
CA SER A 73 -23.08 -3.65 14.07
C SER A 73 -24.28 -2.98 14.75
N LEU A 74 -24.19 -1.66 14.95
CA LEU A 74 -25.30 -0.85 15.50
C LEU A 74 -26.52 -0.86 14.58
N THR A 75 -26.28 -0.90 13.26
CA THR A 75 -27.32 -0.98 12.24
C THR A 75 -26.85 -1.88 11.12
N GLN A 76 -27.78 -2.65 10.52
CA GLN A 76 -27.47 -3.35 9.29
C GLN A 76 -27.50 -2.37 8.10
N PRO A 77 -26.55 -2.46 7.16
CA PRO A 77 -26.59 -1.64 5.95
C PRO A 77 -27.84 -1.93 5.11
N SER A 78 -28.35 -0.94 4.39
CA SER A 78 -29.27 -1.16 3.28
C SER A 78 -28.54 -1.84 2.12
N PHE A 79 -29.27 -2.43 1.17
CA PHE A 79 -28.69 -3.09 -0.01
C PHE A 79 -27.74 -2.16 -0.79
N ASP A 80 -28.20 -0.95 -1.15
CA ASP A 80 -27.36 0.05 -1.84
C ASP A 80 -26.08 0.40 -1.05
N ARG A 81 -26.16 0.32 0.29
CA ARG A 81 -25.01 0.59 1.16
C ARG A 81 -24.05 -0.60 1.19
N TYR A 82 -24.53 -1.84 1.08
CA TYR A 82 -23.67 -3.01 0.89
C TYR A 82 -22.82 -2.87 -0.37
N ASP A 83 -23.43 -2.57 -1.53
CA ASP A 83 -22.71 -2.44 -2.80
C ASP A 83 -21.65 -1.32 -2.76
N ALA A 84 -21.99 -0.19 -2.13
CA ALA A 84 -21.06 0.91 -1.93
C ALA A 84 -19.91 0.56 -0.97
N MET A 85 -20.17 -0.27 0.05
CA MET A 85 -19.14 -0.74 0.97
C MET A 85 -18.20 -1.74 0.28
N GLU A 86 -18.73 -2.66 -0.50
CA GLU A 86 -17.93 -3.60 -1.30
C GLU A 86 -16.99 -2.86 -2.25
N SER A 87 -17.53 -1.91 -3.02
CA SER A 87 -16.76 -1.13 -3.98
C SER A 87 -15.61 -0.37 -3.30
N LYS A 88 -15.84 0.24 -2.13
CA LYS A 88 -14.80 0.91 -1.35
C LYS A 88 -13.70 -0.04 -0.88
N VAL A 89 -14.06 -1.26 -0.47
CA VAL A 89 -13.08 -2.28 -0.09
C VAL A 89 -12.22 -2.64 -1.30
N VAL A 90 -12.85 -2.99 -2.42
CA VAL A 90 -12.18 -3.40 -3.66
C VAL A 90 -11.25 -2.28 -4.17
N GLU A 91 -11.73 -1.04 -4.27
CA GLU A 91 -10.94 0.12 -4.68
C GLU A 91 -9.73 0.36 -3.76
N ALA A 92 -9.93 0.29 -2.44
CA ALA A 92 -8.86 0.48 -1.47
C ALA A 92 -7.80 -0.64 -1.55
N PHE A 93 -8.22 -1.89 -1.78
CA PHE A 93 -7.31 -3.01 -2.03
C PHE A 93 -6.52 -2.82 -3.33
N HIS A 94 -7.17 -2.45 -4.43
CA HIS A 94 -6.49 -2.14 -5.69
C HIS A 94 -5.41 -1.07 -5.49
N TYR A 95 -5.74 0.00 -4.77
CA TYR A 95 -4.80 1.07 -4.45
C TYR A 95 -3.57 0.58 -3.66
N ILE A 96 -3.74 -0.34 -2.70
CA ILE A 96 -2.62 -0.91 -1.94
C ILE A 96 -1.80 -1.87 -2.80
N LEU A 97 -2.46 -2.75 -3.55
CA LEU A 97 -1.82 -3.79 -4.35
C LEU A 97 -0.94 -3.20 -5.44
N GLU A 98 -1.42 -2.20 -6.17
CA GLU A 98 -0.64 -1.49 -7.18
C GLU A 98 0.65 -0.90 -6.59
N ARG A 99 0.56 -0.30 -5.39
CA ARG A 99 1.69 0.33 -4.69
C ARG A 99 2.63 -0.67 -4.03
N ALA A 100 2.16 -1.90 -3.85
CA ALA A 100 2.97 -3.05 -3.42
C ALA A 100 3.54 -3.84 -4.62
N ASN A 101 3.46 -3.28 -5.84
CA ASN A 101 3.96 -3.86 -7.08
C ASN A 101 3.25 -5.17 -7.49
N TYR A 102 2.00 -5.36 -7.07
CA TYR A 102 1.16 -6.43 -7.61
C TYR A 102 0.57 -6.02 -8.94
N ILE A 103 0.47 -6.98 -9.86
CA ILE A 103 -0.20 -6.84 -11.15
C ILE A 103 -1.49 -7.67 -11.15
N PRO A 104 -2.57 -7.19 -11.80
CA PRO A 104 -3.78 -7.98 -11.96
C PRO A 104 -3.46 -9.23 -12.79
N LEU A 105 -4.03 -10.36 -12.39
CA LEU A 105 -3.94 -11.58 -13.19
C LEU A 105 -4.85 -11.44 -14.42
N PRO A 106 -4.38 -11.83 -15.62
CA PRO A 106 -5.24 -11.89 -16.79
C PRO A 106 -6.43 -12.82 -16.55
N GLU A 107 -7.59 -12.45 -17.09
CA GLU A 107 -8.81 -13.27 -16.99
C GLU A 107 -8.64 -14.66 -17.64
N SER A 108 -7.69 -14.81 -18.56
CA SER A 108 -7.34 -16.12 -19.13
C SER A 108 -6.71 -17.09 -18.12
N LEU A 109 -6.18 -16.59 -16.99
CA LEU A 109 -5.63 -17.41 -15.89
C LEU A 109 -6.67 -17.73 -14.80
N SER A 110 -7.81 -17.03 -14.75
CA SER A 110 -8.82 -17.24 -13.70
C SER A 110 -9.69 -18.49 -13.90
N LEU A 111 -9.53 -19.20 -15.03
CA LEU A 111 -10.26 -20.45 -15.34
C LEU A 111 -9.67 -21.72 -14.72
N ILE A 112 -8.58 -21.63 -13.95
CA ILE A 112 -8.08 -22.76 -13.17
C ILE A 112 -8.97 -22.87 -11.92
N HIS A 113 -10.05 -23.62 -12.06
CA HIS A 113 -11.00 -23.93 -10.99
C HIS A 113 -10.26 -24.58 -9.82
N ILE A 114 -10.37 -23.97 -8.64
CA ILE A 114 -10.08 -24.59 -7.33
C ILE A 114 -11.31 -25.39 -6.91
#